data_AF-A0A661RG21-F1
#
_entry.id   AF-A0A661RG21-F1
#
_cell.length_a   1.000
_cell.length_b   1.000
_cell.length_c   1.000
_cell.angle_alpha   90.00
_cell.angle_beta   90.00
_cell.angle_gamma   90.00
#
_symmetry.space_group_name_H-M   'P 1'
#
loop_
_entity.id
_entity.type
_entity.pdbx_description
1 polymer ?
#
loop_
_entity_poly.entity_id
_entity_poly.type
_entity_poly.pdbx_seq_one_letter_code
_entity_poly.pdbx_strand_id
1 'polypeptide(L)' 'MTISIQESDWKYLRKREADMLSTLCGRINEQSKDILNNQSISEHEKYLKMYDHIKKSDKIVADCFNDWRRSNIWLKIQF' A
#
# COMPACT_ATOMS: atom_id res chain seq x y z
N MET A 1 8.05 26.75 -0.35
CA MET A 1 9.13 26.12 0.44
C MET A 1 9.20 24.65 0.04
N THR A 2 10.24 24.23 -0.65
CA THR A 2 10.46 22.83 -1.04
C THR A 2 11.03 22.09 0.16
N ILE A 3 10.20 21.31 0.87
CA ILE A 3 10.66 20.49 1.99
C ILE A 3 11.48 19.34 1.40
N SER A 4 12.79 19.52 1.33
CA SER A 4 13.72 18.52 0.82
C SER A 4 14.17 17.62 1.96
N ILE A 5 13.88 16.32 1.88
CA ILE A 5 14.45 15.34 2.81
C ILE A 5 15.98 15.28 2.64
N GLN A 6 16.69 15.06 3.75
CA GLN A 6 18.14 14.89 3.70
C GLN A 6 18.51 13.69 2.83
N GLU A 7 19.69 13.74 2.21
CA GLU A 7 20.11 12.67 1.30
C GLU A 7 20.35 11.33 2.02
N SER A 8 20.80 11.38 3.28
CA SER A 8 20.92 10.22 4.17
C SER A 8 19.57 9.52 4.35
N ASP A 9 18.54 10.28 4.73
CA ASP A 9 17.18 9.76 4.94
C ASP A 9 16.58 9.23 3.65
N TRP A 10 16.81 9.93 2.53
CA TRP A 10 16.39 9.47 1.22
C TRP A 10 17.02 8.12 0.82
N LYS A 11 18.33 7.96 1.03
CA LYS A 11 19.03 6.70 0.76
C LYS A 11 18.49 5.57 1.63
N TYR A 12 18.12 5.86 2.87
CA TYR A 12 17.50 4.89 3.77
C TYR A 12 16.12 4.46 3.30
N LEU A 13 15.24 5.42 2.97
CA LEU A 13 13.89 5.15 2.47
C LEU A 13 13.91 4.33 1.17
N ARG A 14 14.78 4.70 0.22
CA ARG A 14 14.93 3.96 -1.03
C ARG A 14 15.36 2.51 -0.81
N LYS A 15 16.26 2.24 0.14
CA LYS A 15 16.69 0.88 0.45
C LYS A 15 15.56 0.02 1.02
N ARG A 16 14.59 0.63 1.69
CA ARG A 16 13.47 -0.07 2.35
C ARG A 16 12.18 -0.10 1.53
N GLU A 17 12.13 0.59 0.39
CA GLU A 17 10.95 0.67 -0.47
C GLU A 17 10.37 -0.72 -0.78
N ALA A 18 11.22 -1.67 -1.18
CA ALA A 18 10.81 -3.03 -1.48
C ALA A 18 10.25 -3.77 -0.26
N ASP A 19 10.88 -3.62 0.92
CA ASP A 19 10.43 -4.25 2.16
C ASP A 19 9.09 -3.67 2.62
N MET A 20 8.92 -2.35 2.51
CA MET A 20 7.68 -1.65 2.85
C MET A 20 6.55 -2.05 1.90
N LEU A 21 6.82 -2.12 0.60
CA LEU A 21 5.86 -2.58 -0.40
C LEU A 21 5.44 -4.03 -0.14
N SER A 22 6.43 -4.91 0.11
CA SER A 22 6.18 -6.31 0.47
C SER A 22 5.31 -6.42 1.72
N THR A 23 5.61 -5.63 2.76
CA THR A 23 4.82 -5.58 3.99
C THR A 23 3.37 -5.14 3.74
N LEU A 24 3.17 -4.09 2.94
CA LEU A 24 1.83 -3.61 2.59
C LEU A 24 1.05 -4.67 1.80
N CYS A 25 1.65 -5.24 0.77
CA CYS A 25 1.06 -6.32 -0.02
C CYS A 25 0.74 -7.55 0.85
N GLY A 26 1.59 -7.87 1.82
CA GLY A 26 1.33 -8.93 2.80
C GLY A 26 0.03 -8.69 3.58
N ARG A 27 -0.15 -7.49 4.13
CA ARG A 27 -1.38 -7.12 4.86
C ARG A 27 -2.62 -7.15 3.96
N ILE A 28 -2.52 -6.64 2.73
CA ILE A 28 -3.61 -6.70 1.74
C ILE A 28 -4.01 -8.16 1.49
N ASN A 29 -3.03 -9.05 1.35
CA ASN A 29 -3.27 -10.46 1.11
C ASN A 29 -3.88 -11.18 2.32
N GLU A 30 -3.51 -10.82 3.54
CA GLU A 30 -4.14 -11.33 4.76
C GLU A 30 -5.62 -10.95 4.81
N GLN A 31 -5.94 -9.68 4.57
CA GLN A 31 -7.33 -9.20 4.50
C GLN A 31 -8.12 -9.89 3.38
N SER A 32 -7.49 -10.13 2.23
CA SER A 32 -8.09 -10.92 1.14
C SER A 32 -8.46 -12.33 1.61
N LYS A 33 -7.57 -13.00 2.35
CA LYS A 33 -7.87 -14.33 2.91
C LYS A 33 -9.04 -14.29 3.88
N ASP A 34 -9.13 -13.26 4.72
CA ASP A 34 -10.25 -13.10 5.65
C ASP A 34 -11.59 -12.98 4.92
N ILE A 35 -11.63 -12.25 3.80
CA ILE A 35 -12.83 -12.14 2.96
C ILE A 35 -13.21 -13.51 2.37
N LEU A 36 -12.25 -14.25 1.82
CA LEU A 36 -12.51 -15.56 1.20
C LEU A 36 -12.92 -16.63 2.21
N ASN A 37 -12.34 -16.60 3.40
CA ASN A 37 -12.59 -17.56 4.47
C ASN A 37 -13.89 -17.26 5.23
N ASN A 38 -14.57 -16.15 4.94
CA ASN A 38 -15.82 -15.80 5.60
C ASN A 38 -16.95 -16.77 5.24
N GLN A 39 -17.31 -17.67 6.16
CA GLN A 39 -18.36 -18.67 5.96
C GLN A 39 -19.78 -18.12 6.08
N SER A 40 -19.94 -16.86 6.50
CA SER A 40 -21.26 -16.23 6.73
C SER A 40 -21.86 -15.58 5.47
N ILE A 41 -21.13 -15.56 4.35
CA ILE A 41 -21.56 -14.91 3.11
C ILE A 41 -21.42 -15.83 1.90
N SER A 42 -22.24 -15.59 0.88
CA SER A 42 -22.22 -16.35 -0.37
C SER A 42 -20.93 -16.12 -1.17
N GLU A 43 -20.58 -17.06 -2.04
CA GLU A 43 -19.41 -16.95 -2.93
C GLU A 43 -19.46 -15.70 -3.83
N HIS A 44 -20.66 -15.33 -4.33
CA HIS A 44 -20.82 -14.11 -5.12
C HIS A 44 -20.57 -12.84 -4.28
N GLU A 45 -21.00 -12.83 -3.02
CA GLU A 45 -20.74 -11.70 -2.12
C GLU A 45 -19.26 -11.61 -1.74
N LYS A 46 -18.57 -12.74 -1.55
CA LYS A 46 -17.10 -12.78 -1.38
C LYS A 46 -16.40 -12.16 -2.59
N TYR A 47 -16.81 -12.52 -3.79
CA TYR A 47 -16.25 -11.97 -5.03
C TYR A 47 -16.39 -10.44 -5.08
N LEU A 48 -17.58 -9.91 -4.80
CA LEU A 48 -17.82 -8.46 -4.80
C LEU A 48 -16.99 -7.74 -3.73
N LYS A 49 -16.93 -8.28 -2.51
CA LYS A 49 -16.11 -7.71 -1.42
C LYS A 49 -14.62 -7.75 -1.74
N MET A 50 -14.15 -8.86 -2.33
CA MET A 50 -12.76 -8.98 -2.77
C MET A 50 -12.43 -7.94 -3.84
N TYR A 51 -13.29 -7.77 -4.84
CA TYR A 51 -13.09 -6.79 -5.90
C TYR A 51 -12.96 -5.36 -5.34
N ASP A 52 -13.87 -4.97 -4.44
CA ASP A 52 -13.81 -3.66 -3.80
C ASP A 52 -12.55 -3.50 -2.92
N HIS A 53 -12.19 -4.54 -2.16
CA HIS A 53 -10.98 -4.56 -1.34
C HIS A 53 -9.70 -4.36 -2.18
N ILE A 54 -9.55 -5.13 -3.27
CA ILE A 54 -8.40 -5.00 -4.17
C ILE A 54 -8.37 -3.62 -4.83
N LYS A 55 -9.51 -3.09 -5.28
CA LYS A 55 -9.57 -1.76 -5.89
C LYS A 55 -9.14 -0.65 -4.92
N LYS A 56 -9.56 -0.72 -3.66
CA LYS A 56 -9.13 0.22 -2.61
C LYS A 56 -7.65 0.05 -2.28
N SER A 57 -7.19 -1.19 -2.17
CA SER A 57 -5.80 -1.53 -1.87
C SER A 57 -4.84 -1.07 -2.96
N ASP A 58 -5.22 -1.24 -4.23
CA ASP A 58 -4.44 -0.76 -5.38
C ASP A 58 -4.24 0.76 -5.33
N LYS A 59 -5.29 1.50 -4.98
CA LYS A 59 -5.19 2.95 -4.76
C LYS A 59 -4.20 3.29 -3.64
N ILE A 60 -4.23 2.57 -2.52
CA ILE A 60 -3.28 2.79 -1.41
C ILE A 60 -1.85 2.49 -1.84
N VAL A 61 -1.63 1.38 -2.56
CA VAL A 61 -0.31 1.02 -3.10
C VAL A 61 0.18 2.13 -4.04
N ALA A 62 -0.68 2.62 -4.93
CA ALA A 62 -0.36 3.73 -5.83
C ALA A 62 -0.02 5.01 -5.04
N ASP A 63 -0.87 5.42 -4.09
CA ASP A 63 -0.67 6.63 -3.30
C ASP A 63 0.62 6.56 -2.48
N CYS A 64 1.00 5.38 -1.97
CA CYS A 64 2.24 5.18 -1.22
C CYS A 64 3.47 5.05 -2.13
N PHE A 65 3.43 4.26 -3.21
CA PHE A 65 4.64 3.85 -3.93
C PHE A 65 4.76 4.40 -5.35
N ASN A 66 3.66 4.82 -6.00
CA ASN A 66 3.81 5.49 -7.29
C ASN A 66 4.53 6.82 -7.10
N ASP A 67 5.41 7.15 -8.05
CA ASP A 67 6.18 8.38 -8.00
C ASP A 67 7.12 8.51 -6.77
N TRP A 68 7.84 7.43 -6.45
CA TRP A 68 8.85 7.37 -5.39
C TRP A 68 10.12 8.17 -5.74
N ARG A 69 10.00 9.51 -5.72
CA ARG A 69 11.11 10.45 -5.96
C ARG A 69 11.37 11.31 -4.73
N ARG A 70 12.65 11.64 -4.48
CA ARG A 70 13.09 12.50 -3.37
C ARG A 70 12.34 13.84 -3.32
N SER A 71 11.99 14.38 -4.48
CA SER A 71 11.27 15.65 -4.61
C SER A 71 9.77 15.55 -4.35
N ASN A 72 9.19 14.37 -4.15
CA ASN A 72 7.75 14.21 -3.91
C ASN A 72 7.46 13.39 -2.63
N ILE A 73 8.48 12.71 -2.10
CA ILE A 73 8.39 11.82 -0.94
C ILE A 73 7.87 12.51 0.33
N TRP A 74 8.06 13.82 0.49
CA TRP A 74 7.50 14.53 1.65
C TRP A 74 5.97 14.45 1.69
N LEU A 75 5.30 14.37 0.52
CA LEU A 75 3.84 14.22 0.44
C LEU A 75 3.36 12.89 1.01
N LYS A 76 4.25 11.88 1.02
CA LYS A 76 3.97 10.50 1.44
C LYS A 76 4.32 10.24 2.91
N ILE A 77 5.12 11.12 3.54
CA ILE A 77 5.58 10.99 4.94
C ILE A 77 4.71 11.83 5.91
N GLN A 78 3.84 12.71 5.41
CA GLN A 78 2.97 13.57 6.24
C GLN A 78 1.66 12.93 6.73
N PHE A 79 1.46 11.63 6.49
CA PHE A 79 0.31 10.84 6.95
C PHE A 79 0.80 9.66 7.80
#